data_AF-A0A4U1F4B5-F1
#
_entry.id   AF-A0A4U1F4B5-F1
#
_cell.length_a   1.000
_cell.length_b   1.000
_cell.length_c   1.000
_cell.angle_alpha   90.00
_cell.angle_beta   90.00
_cell.angle_gamma   90.00
#
_symmetry.space_group_name_H-M   'P 1'
#
loop_
_entity.id
_entity.type
_entity.pdbx_description
1 polymer ?
#
loop_
_entity_poly.entity_id
_entity_poly.type
_entity_poly.pdbx_seq_one_letter_code
_entity_poly.pdbx_strand_id
1 'polypeptide(L)'
;ENYANRVCNLPEEKEAFSHGYEKESKQPRHEFKGLQLKPEVQIKEVEILYQEGLSEIALSSPSEQIAHLLMERSTLLRKLERGDPKPESQRCLSSNLQKEFPQEKFEQTHQPLQREHQKHQELVHQSKKSLSESHDEDPEEGKISQNCREKDMEQVTRRLGMAHEEIRRLTDELQGKEKEQSKL
;
A
#
# COMPACT_ATOMS: atom_id res chain seq x y z
N GLU A 1 -3.14 -46.75 -40.47
CA GLU A 1 -4.08 -45.63 -40.60
C GLU A 1 -4.63 -45.60 -42.02
N ASN A 2 -5.95 -45.64 -42.20
CA ASN A 2 -6.61 -45.73 -43.51
C ASN A 2 -6.81 -44.32 -44.09
N TYR A 3 -6.60 -44.15 -45.40
CA TYR A 3 -6.84 -42.89 -46.13
C TYR A 3 -8.22 -42.29 -45.83
N ALA A 4 -9.24 -43.14 -45.68
CA ALA A 4 -10.59 -42.71 -45.29
C ALA A 4 -10.63 -41.96 -43.95
N ASN A 5 -9.90 -42.45 -42.94
CA ASN A 5 -9.85 -41.79 -41.63
C ASN A 5 -9.14 -40.43 -41.70
N ARG A 6 -8.10 -40.31 -42.54
CA ARG A 6 -7.40 -39.03 -42.72
C ARG A 6 -8.29 -37.98 -43.38
N VAL A 7 -9.10 -38.37 -44.38
CA VAL A 7 -10.06 -37.46 -45.03
C VAL A 7 -11.18 -37.06 -44.08
N CYS A 8 -11.65 -37.97 -43.22
CA CYS A 8 -12.69 -37.68 -42.23
C CYS A 8 -12.21 -36.81 -41.06
N ASN A 9 -10.94 -36.92 -40.64
CA ASN A 9 -10.39 -36.16 -39.50
C ASN A 9 -9.80 -34.79 -39.90
N LEU A 10 -9.47 -34.59 -41.18
CA LEU A 10 -8.95 -33.33 -41.70
C LEU A 10 -9.83 -32.09 -41.38
N PRO A 11 -11.18 -32.14 -41.45
CA PRO A 11 -12.03 -31.01 -41.12
C PRO A 11 -12.02 -30.66 -39.63
N GLU A 12 -12.01 -31.67 -38.76
CA GLU A 12 -12.00 -31.48 -37.30
C GLU A 12 -10.68 -30.87 -36.83
N GLU A 13 -9.55 -31.33 -37.37
CA GLU A 13 -8.26 -30.70 -37.14
C GLU A 13 -8.25 -29.24 -37.64
N LYS A 14 -8.78 -28.97 -38.85
CA LYS A 14 -8.90 -27.61 -39.41
C LYS A 14 -9.74 -26.68 -38.55
N GLU A 15 -10.84 -27.17 -37.99
CA GLU A 15 -11.70 -26.41 -37.08
C GLU A 15 -11.01 -26.14 -35.74
N ALA A 16 -10.34 -27.15 -35.17
CA ALA A 16 -9.57 -26.99 -33.94
C ALA A 16 -8.43 -25.97 -34.09
N PHE A 17 -7.68 -26.02 -35.21
CA PHE A 17 -6.66 -25.04 -35.55
C PHE A 17 -7.25 -23.63 -35.77
N SER A 18 -8.39 -23.53 -36.46
CA SER A 18 -9.06 -22.23 -36.70
C SER A 18 -9.55 -21.58 -35.40
N HIS A 19 -10.13 -22.37 -34.49
CA HIS A 19 -10.60 -21.87 -33.19
C HIS A 19 -9.46 -21.44 -32.28
N GLY A 20 -8.33 -22.18 -32.30
CA GLY A 20 -7.10 -21.80 -31.60
C GLY A 20 -6.58 -20.44 -32.08
N TYR A 21 -6.48 -20.26 -33.40
CA TYR A 21 -6.07 -18.99 -34.00
C TYR A 21 -7.05 -17.85 -33.70
N GLU A 22 -8.36 -18.10 -33.71
CA GLU A 22 -9.35 -17.08 -33.36
C GLU A 22 -9.23 -16.62 -31.89
N LYS A 23 -8.97 -17.55 -30.96
CA LYS A 23 -8.71 -17.23 -29.54
C LYS A 23 -7.41 -16.47 -29.34
N GLU A 24 -6.31 -16.98 -29.89
CA GLU A 24 -4.99 -16.33 -29.82
C GLU A 24 -4.98 -14.98 -30.55
N SER A 25 -5.87 -14.76 -31.52
CA SER A 25 -6.05 -13.46 -32.16
C SER A 25 -6.88 -12.47 -31.33
N LYS A 26 -7.80 -12.95 -30.48
CA LYS A 26 -8.63 -12.10 -29.60
C LYS A 26 -7.83 -11.58 -28.40
N GLN A 27 -6.99 -12.42 -27.81
CA GLN A 27 -6.17 -12.07 -26.64
C GLN A 27 -5.31 -10.80 -26.82
N PRO A 28 -4.45 -10.66 -27.85
CA PRO A 28 -3.65 -9.47 -28.07
C PRO A 28 -4.50 -8.24 -28.41
N ARG A 29 -5.71 -8.41 -28.96
CA ARG A 29 -6.64 -7.29 -29.18
C ARG A 29 -7.21 -6.77 -27.86
N HIS A 30 -7.50 -7.64 -26.91
CA HIS A 30 -7.96 -7.24 -25.58
C HIS A 30 -6.82 -6.59 -24.78
N GLU A 31 -5.61 -7.16 -24.84
CA GLU A 31 -4.41 -6.58 -24.22
C GLU A 31 -4.09 -5.20 -24.82
N PHE A 32 -4.15 -5.06 -26.15
CA PHE A 32 -3.95 -3.78 -26.84
C PHE A 32 -4.99 -2.73 -26.41
N LYS A 33 -6.28 -3.10 -26.30
CA LYS A 33 -7.32 -2.19 -25.78
C LYS A 33 -7.07 -1.78 -24.33
N GLY A 34 -6.64 -2.71 -23.47
CA GLY A 34 -6.27 -2.40 -22.09
C GLY A 34 -5.06 -1.48 -21.98
N LEU A 35 -4.06 -1.69 -22.85
CA LEU A 35 -2.88 -0.84 -22.96
C LEU A 35 -3.17 0.54 -23.57
N GLN A 36 -4.26 0.71 -24.31
CA GLN A 36 -4.70 2.01 -24.84
C GLN A 36 -5.35 2.87 -23.74
N LEU A 37 -6.25 2.27 -22.95
CA LEU A 37 -6.97 2.95 -21.86
C LEU A 37 -6.06 3.42 -20.71
N LYS A 38 -4.98 2.69 -20.41
CA LYS A 38 -4.08 3.01 -19.27
C LYS A 38 -3.33 4.34 -19.45
N PRO A 39 -2.70 4.63 -20.61
CA PRO A 39 -2.20 5.94 -20.97
C PRO A 39 -3.25 7.04 -20.89
N GLU A 40 -4.48 6.81 -21.36
CA GLU A 40 -5.52 7.85 -21.36
C GLU A 40 -5.97 8.25 -19.95
N VAL A 41 -6.02 7.31 -19.00
CA VAL A 41 -6.28 7.61 -17.59
C VAL A 41 -5.10 8.35 -16.97
N GLN A 42 -3.86 7.91 -17.23
CA GLN A 42 -2.66 8.58 -16.71
C GLN A 42 -2.51 10.00 -17.26
N ILE A 43 -2.82 10.23 -18.54
CA ILE A 43 -2.78 11.58 -19.15
C ILE A 43 -3.78 12.51 -18.46
N LYS A 44 -5.00 12.04 -18.18
CA LYS A 44 -6.01 12.84 -17.47
C LYS A 44 -5.60 13.15 -16.04
N GLU A 45 -5.00 12.20 -15.34
CA GLU A 45 -4.48 12.41 -13.98
C GLU A 45 -3.37 13.46 -13.97
N VAL A 46 -2.42 13.37 -14.90
CA VAL A 46 -1.34 14.36 -15.06
C VAL A 46 -1.89 15.74 -15.45
N GLU A 47 -2.91 15.80 -16.30
CA GLU A 47 -3.58 17.04 -16.68
C GLU A 47 -4.28 17.71 -15.47
N ILE A 48 -4.92 16.92 -14.60
CA ILE A 48 -5.52 17.41 -13.35
C ILE A 48 -4.44 17.98 -12.43
N LEU A 49 -3.34 17.25 -12.22
CA LEU A 49 -2.22 17.73 -11.41
C LEU A 49 -1.61 19.03 -11.97
N TYR A 50 -1.54 19.17 -13.29
CA TYR A 50 -1.09 20.41 -13.91
C TYR A 50 -2.04 21.59 -13.65
N GLN A 51 -3.35 21.38 -13.77
CA GLN A 51 -4.36 22.40 -13.49
C GLN A 51 -4.38 22.82 -12.01
N GLU A 52 -4.08 21.90 -11.09
CA GLU A 52 -4.03 22.15 -9.64
C GLU A 52 -2.67 22.71 -9.17
N GLY A 53 -1.69 22.87 -10.06
CA GLY A 53 -0.35 23.38 -9.71
C GLY A 53 0.54 22.35 -9.01
N LEU A 54 0.22 21.05 -9.14
CA LEU A 54 0.91 19.90 -8.54
C LEU A 54 1.71 19.09 -9.58
N SER A 55 2.08 19.70 -10.70
CA SER A 55 2.77 19.03 -11.82
C SER A 55 4.11 18.41 -11.44
N GLU A 56 4.79 18.94 -10.41
CA GLU A 56 6.06 18.41 -9.90
C GLU A 56 5.89 16.99 -9.34
N ILE A 57 4.73 16.68 -8.73
CA ILE A 57 4.43 15.36 -8.16
C ILE A 57 4.32 14.30 -9.27
N ALA A 58 3.80 14.66 -10.44
CA ALA A 58 3.67 13.73 -11.57
C ALA A 58 5.02 13.22 -12.10
N LEU A 59 6.10 13.97 -11.85
CA LEU A 59 7.46 13.62 -12.28
C LEU A 59 8.25 12.87 -11.19
N SER A 60 7.73 12.83 -9.95
CA SER A 60 8.35 12.18 -8.80
C SER A 60 8.20 10.66 -8.81
N SER A 61 9.08 9.96 -8.10
CA SER A 61 8.93 8.52 -7.88
C SER A 61 7.69 8.20 -7.05
N PRO A 62 7.08 6.99 -7.13
CA PRO A 62 5.88 6.66 -6.35
C PRO A 62 6.04 6.89 -4.83
N SER A 63 7.21 6.58 -4.27
CA SER A 63 7.51 6.82 -2.85
C SER A 63 7.55 8.32 -2.51
N GLU A 64 8.09 9.13 -3.41
CA GLU A 64 8.16 10.58 -3.27
C GLU A 64 6.79 11.23 -3.41
N GLN A 65 5.97 10.78 -4.36
CA GLN A 65 4.56 11.20 -4.47
C GLN A 65 3.79 10.97 -3.16
N ILE A 66 3.95 9.79 -2.56
CA ILE A 66 3.36 9.47 -1.25
C ILE A 66 3.87 10.43 -0.17
N ALA A 67 5.17 10.72 -0.15
CA ALA A 67 5.76 11.66 0.81
C ALA A 67 5.20 13.08 0.67
N HIS A 68 5.07 13.59 -0.55
CA HIS A 68 4.45 14.90 -0.84
C HIS A 68 3.00 14.95 -0.32
N LEU A 69 2.17 13.97 -0.68
CA LEU A 69 0.78 13.90 -0.25
C LEU A 69 0.64 13.81 1.28
N LEU A 70 1.49 13.02 1.94
CA LEU A 70 1.49 12.91 3.41
C LEU A 70 1.91 14.23 4.09
N MET A 71 2.88 14.95 3.52
CA MET A 71 3.35 16.23 4.02
C MET A 71 2.28 17.33 3.86
N GLU A 72 1.63 17.40 2.69
CA GLU A 72 0.54 18.34 2.43
C GLU A 72 -0.66 18.08 3.34
N ARG A 73 -1.09 16.82 3.45
CA ARG A 73 -2.17 16.42 4.37
C ARG A 73 -1.86 16.82 5.81
N SER A 74 -0.63 16.58 6.27
CA SER A 74 -0.19 16.97 7.62
C SER A 74 -0.20 18.48 7.83
N THR A 75 0.16 19.24 6.79
CA THR A 75 0.14 20.71 6.81
C THR A 75 -1.28 21.24 6.86
N LEU A 76 -2.21 20.67 6.08
CA LEU A 76 -3.63 21.02 6.09
C LEU A 76 -4.29 20.67 7.43
N LEU A 77 -4.02 19.48 7.98
CA LEU A 77 -4.51 19.07 9.30
C LEU A 77 -4.06 20.04 10.40
N ARG A 78 -2.78 20.43 10.40
CA ARG A 78 -2.24 21.42 11.35
C ARG A 78 -2.91 22.79 11.23
N LYS A 79 -3.27 23.22 10.02
CA LYS A 79 -4.02 24.48 9.79
C LYS A 79 -5.45 24.39 10.33
N LEU A 80 -6.12 23.25 10.15
CA LEU A 80 -7.47 23.00 10.67
C LEU A 80 -7.51 22.94 12.20
N GLU A 81 -6.54 22.27 12.83
CA GLU A 81 -6.40 22.18 14.29
C GLU A 81 -6.14 23.54 14.95
N ARG A 82 -5.49 24.47 14.23
CA ARG A 82 -5.15 25.79 14.74
C ARG A 82 -6.32 26.78 14.69
N GLY A 83 -7.44 26.43 14.08
CA GLY A 83 -8.61 27.29 14.00
C GLY A 83 -8.34 28.61 13.27
N ASP A 84 -7.52 28.59 12.21
CA ASP A 84 -7.35 29.78 11.37
C ASP A 84 -8.69 30.12 10.69
N PRO A 85 -9.16 31.38 10.76
CA PRO A 85 -10.38 31.78 10.08
C PRO A 85 -10.17 31.69 8.56
N LYS A 86 -10.81 30.70 7.95
CA LYS A 86 -11.32 30.66 6.57
C LYS A 86 -10.68 31.68 5.61
N PRO A 87 -9.82 31.27 4.66
CA PRO A 87 -9.79 32.00 3.39
C PRO A 87 -11.15 31.75 2.72
N GLU A 88 -11.85 32.84 2.41
CA GLU A 88 -13.02 32.83 1.54
C GLU A 88 -12.71 32.11 0.22
N SER A 89 -13.11 30.84 0.14
CA SER A 89 -13.47 30.21 -1.13
C SER A 89 -14.73 29.38 -0.89
N GLN A 90 -15.80 30.10 -0.53
CA GLN A 90 -17.14 29.58 -0.52
C GLN A 90 -17.74 29.70 -1.92
N ARG A 91 -17.37 28.78 -2.80
CA ARG A 91 -18.29 28.24 -3.81
C ARG A 91 -17.70 26.98 -4.44
N CYS A 92 -18.02 25.82 -3.88
CA CYS A 92 -18.48 24.65 -4.64
C CYS A 92 -18.83 23.47 -3.71
N LEU A 93 -20.13 23.25 -3.57
CA LEU A 93 -20.77 21.92 -3.45
C LEU A 93 -20.48 21.04 -2.21
N SER A 94 -20.78 21.49 -0.99
CA SER A 94 -20.95 20.55 0.14
C SER A 94 -22.00 20.98 1.17
N SER A 95 -23.18 21.40 0.72
CA SER A 95 -24.28 21.82 1.61
C SER A 95 -25.09 20.68 2.26
N ASN A 96 -24.70 19.40 2.13
CA ASN A 96 -25.61 18.28 2.50
C ASN A 96 -25.10 17.28 3.54
N LEU A 97 -23.99 17.54 4.26
CA LEU A 97 -23.50 16.60 5.29
C LEU A 97 -23.40 17.19 6.71
N GLN A 98 -23.89 18.42 6.91
CA GLN A 98 -23.84 19.11 8.20
C GLN A 98 -25.13 18.91 9.03
N LYS A 99 -25.57 17.66 9.21
CA LYS A 99 -26.59 17.35 10.22
C LYS A 99 -26.21 16.05 10.92
N GLU A 100 -26.10 16.15 12.24
CA GLU A 100 -25.86 15.07 13.21
C GLU A 100 -24.41 14.62 13.42
N PHE A 101 -23.61 15.39 14.17
CA PHE A 101 -22.67 14.78 15.11
C PHE A 101 -22.62 15.59 16.43
N PRO A 102 -22.98 14.99 17.59
CA PRO A 102 -22.85 15.64 18.89
C PRO A 102 -21.36 15.80 19.26
N GLN A 103 -20.96 17.04 19.53
CA GLN A 103 -19.58 17.51 19.75
C GLN A 103 -18.98 17.14 21.12
N GLU A 104 -19.47 16.10 21.79
CA GLU A 104 -19.11 15.79 23.19
C GLU A 104 -18.16 14.59 23.36
N LYS A 105 -17.77 13.89 22.29
CA LYS A 105 -16.90 12.69 22.39
C LYS A 105 -15.51 12.79 21.78
N PHE A 106 -15.11 13.96 21.28
CA PHE A 106 -13.79 14.10 20.66
C PHE A 106 -12.66 14.31 21.69
N GLU A 107 -12.91 14.97 22.82
CA GLU A 107 -11.89 15.28 23.83
C GLU A 107 -11.35 14.05 24.58
N GLN A 108 -12.16 12.99 24.72
CA GLN A 108 -11.77 11.81 25.49
C GLN A 108 -10.71 10.95 24.76
N THR A 109 -10.63 11.05 23.44
CA THR A 109 -9.71 10.26 22.59
C THR A 109 -8.34 10.93 22.40
N HIS A 110 -8.23 12.24 22.65
CA HIS A 110 -6.96 12.97 22.53
C HIS A 110 -6.02 12.78 23.74
N GLN A 111 -6.57 12.41 24.90
CA GLN A 111 -5.80 12.28 26.15
C GLN A 111 -4.73 11.17 26.13
N PRO A 112 -4.99 9.95 25.60
CA PRO A 112 -3.96 8.92 25.52
C PRO A 112 -2.83 9.29 24.55
N LEU A 113 -3.18 9.86 23.40
CA LEU A 113 -2.23 10.24 22.35
C LEU A 113 -1.28 11.37 22.81
N GLN A 114 -1.82 12.36 23.54
CA GLN A 114 -1.04 13.45 24.10
C GLN A 114 -0.08 12.95 25.20
N ARG A 115 -0.53 12.02 26.05
CA ARG A 115 0.32 11.38 27.06
C ARG A 115 1.46 10.59 26.41
N GLU A 116 1.19 9.93 25.28
CA GLU A 116 2.19 9.18 24.54
C GLU A 116 3.24 10.11 23.90
N HIS A 117 2.82 11.21 23.28
CA HIS A 117 3.74 12.22 22.75
C HIS A 117 4.64 12.82 23.85
N GLN A 118 4.09 13.11 25.02
CA GLN A 118 4.88 13.64 26.14
C GLN A 118 5.88 12.62 26.68
N LYS A 119 5.50 11.34 26.73
CA LYS A 119 6.41 10.24 27.13
C LYS A 119 7.59 10.11 26.18
N HIS A 120 7.35 10.17 24.87
CA HIS A 120 8.42 10.10 23.87
C HIS A 120 9.34 11.32 23.94
N GLN A 121 8.78 12.51 24.20
CA GLN A 121 9.56 13.72 24.36
C GLN A 121 10.48 13.65 25.60
N GLU A 122 9.99 13.19 26.74
CA GLU A 122 10.81 12.96 27.94
C GLU A 122 11.91 11.92 27.72
N LEU A 123 11.63 10.84 26.97
CA LEU A 123 12.62 9.82 26.63
C LEU A 123 13.77 10.40 25.78
N VAL A 124 13.43 11.27 24.83
CA VAL A 124 14.42 11.96 23.96
C VAL A 124 15.24 12.98 24.76
N HIS A 125 14.64 13.67 25.74
CA HIS A 125 15.36 14.58 26.62
C HIS A 125 16.26 13.85 27.63
N GLN A 126 15.85 12.68 28.14
CA GLN A 126 16.73 11.82 28.94
C GLN A 126 17.90 11.27 28.13
N SER A 127 17.66 10.80 26.89
CA SER A 127 18.70 10.31 25.98
C SER A 127 19.73 11.38 25.61
N LYS A 128 19.30 12.65 25.48
CA LYS A 128 20.24 13.77 25.28
C LYS A 128 21.05 14.10 26.53
N LYS A 129 20.48 13.93 27.73
CA LYS A 129 21.18 14.17 29.00
C LYS A 129 22.21 13.07 29.30
N SER A 130 21.92 11.82 28.93
CA SER A 130 22.89 10.71 29.04
C SER A 130 24.03 10.78 28.03
N LEU A 131 23.88 11.54 26.93
CA LEU A 131 24.92 11.72 25.92
C LEU A 131 25.93 12.83 26.28
N SER A 132 25.57 13.73 27.20
CA SER A 132 26.45 14.83 27.63
C SER A 132 27.33 14.50 28.84
N GLU A 133 27.16 13.34 29.46
CA GLU A 133 27.86 12.95 30.71
C GLU A 133 28.80 11.75 30.55
N SER A 134 29.13 11.33 29.32
CA SER A 134 30.12 10.28 29.06
C SER A 134 31.24 10.79 28.17
N HIS A 135 32.02 11.73 28.68
CA HIS A 135 33.35 12.06 28.17
C HIS A 135 34.38 11.45 29.11
N ASP A 136 34.54 10.12 29.06
CA ASP A 136 35.82 9.46 29.35
C ASP A 136 35.78 7.99 28.91
N GLU A 137 36.81 7.62 28.14
CA GLU A 137 37.33 6.31 27.68
C GLU A 137 36.47 5.03 27.62
N ASP A 138 36.41 4.38 26.44
CA ASP A 138 36.78 2.95 26.16
C ASP A 138 36.13 2.45 24.83
N PRO A 139 36.89 1.95 23.82
CA PRO A 139 36.35 1.51 22.53
C PRO A 139 35.50 0.21 22.51
N GLU A 140 35.09 -0.35 23.65
CA GLU A 140 34.32 -1.60 23.74
C GLU A 140 32.77 -1.42 23.68
N GLU A 141 32.23 -0.20 23.55
CA GLU A 141 30.77 0.03 23.48
C GLU A 141 30.14 -0.31 22.10
N GLY A 142 30.94 -0.45 21.04
CA GLY A 142 30.45 -0.81 19.71
C GLY A 142 29.84 -2.23 19.64
N LYS A 143 30.24 -3.14 20.53
CA LYS A 143 29.82 -4.54 20.50
C LYS A 143 28.47 -4.79 21.17
N ILE A 144 28.10 -3.99 22.16
CA ILE A 144 26.85 -4.14 22.91
C ILE A 144 25.68 -3.61 22.05
N SER A 145 25.88 -2.49 21.35
CA SER A 145 24.85 -1.88 20.47
C SER A 145 24.57 -2.72 19.21
N GLN A 146 25.61 -3.36 18.63
CA GLN A 146 25.45 -4.31 17.52
C GLN A 146 24.67 -5.57 17.95
N ASN A 147 24.91 -6.05 19.19
CA ASN A 147 24.23 -7.23 19.74
C ASN A 147 22.72 -7.02 19.95
N CYS A 148 22.28 -5.82 20.33
CA CYS A 148 20.84 -5.49 20.46
C CYS A 148 20.13 -5.52 19.10
N ARG A 149 20.74 -4.93 18.06
CA ARG A 149 20.17 -4.87 16.71
C ARG A 149 20.13 -6.24 16.03
N GLU A 150 21.11 -7.09 16.29
CA GLU A 150 21.15 -8.47 15.79
C GLU A 150 20.07 -9.35 16.45
N LYS A 151 19.82 -9.17 17.75
CA LYS A 151 18.73 -9.84 18.48
C LYS A 151 17.35 -9.48 17.93
N ASP A 152 17.13 -8.22 17.57
CA ASP A 152 15.87 -7.75 16.98
C ASP A 152 15.64 -8.35 15.58
N MET A 153 16.69 -8.35 14.74
CA MET A 153 16.63 -8.99 13.42
C MET A 153 16.32 -10.48 13.54
N GLU A 154 16.97 -11.20 14.46
CA GLU A 154 16.74 -12.62 14.65
C GLU A 154 15.34 -12.92 15.21
N GLN A 155 14.80 -12.05 16.06
CA GLN A 155 13.41 -12.14 16.50
C GLN A 155 12.43 -11.94 15.33
N VAL A 156 12.70 -10.98 14.44
CA VAL A 156 11.89 -10.74 13.23
C VAL A 156 11.97 -11.95 12.30
N THR A 157 13.15 -12.51 12.06
CA THR A 157 13.32 -13.72 11.24
C THR A 157 12.57 -14.92 11.82
N ARG A 158 12.63 -15.13 13.14
CA ARG A 158 11.86 -16.18 13.82
C ARG A 158 10.36 -15.99 13.65
N ARG A 159 9.84 -14.78 13.86
CA ARG A 159 8.41 -14.46 13.68
C ARG A 159 7.96 -14.63 12.23
N LEU A 160 8.78 -14.24 11.28
CA LEU A 160 8.52 -14.42 9.86
C LEU A 160 8.48 -15.90 9.47
N GLY A 161 9.40 -16.71 9.99
CA GLY A 161 9.42 -18.16 9.79
C GLY A 161 8.14 -18.82 10.29
N MET A 162 7.73 -18.51 11.53
CA MET A 162 6.47 -19.03 12.09
C MET A 162 5.25 -18.62 11.27
N ALA A 163 5.19 -17.37 10.79
CA ALA A 163 4.10 -16.90 9.94
C ALA A 163 4.03 -17.66 8.61
N HIS A 164 5.19 -17.92 7.98
CA HIS A 164 5.26 -18.70 6.74
C HIS A 164 4.82 -20.15 6.92
N GLU A 165 5.19 -20.78 8.04
CA GLU A 165 4.74 -22.13 8.37
C GLU A 165 3.22 -22.18 8.57
N GLU A 166 2.66 -21.20 9.27
CA GLU A 166 1.21 -21.15 9.51
C GLU A 166 0.42 -20.90 8.22
N ILE A 167 0.90 -20.02 7.33
CA ILE A 167 0.30 -19.82 6.01
C ILE A 167 0.29 -21.13 5.22
N ARG A 168 1.39 -21.90 5.25
CA ARG A 168 1.47 -23.19 4.56
C ARG A 168 0.47 -24.18 5.13
N ARG A 169 0.42 -24.32 6.46
CA ARG A 169 -0.53 -25.20 7.15
C ARG A 169 -1.98 -24.87 6.79
N LEU A 170 -2.35 -23.59 6.82
CA LEU A 170 -3.69 -23.13 6.46
C LEU A 170 -4.00 -23.37 4.98
N THR A 171 -3.02 -23.20 4.10
CA THR A 171 -3.15 -23.49 2.66
C THR A 171 -3.45 -24.96 2.42
N ASP A 172 -2.70 -25.85 3.08
CA ASP A 172 -2.89 -27.29 2.97
C ASP A 172 -4.26 -27.72 3.52
N GLU A 173 -4.69 -27.13 4.64
CA GLU A 173 -6.00 -27.39 5.25
C GLU A 173 -7.14 -26.92 4.34
N LEU A 174 -7.03 -25.74 3.73
CA LEU A 174 -8.01 -25.23 2.76
C LEU A 174 -8.09 -26.11 1.52
N GLN A 175 -6.95 -26.54 0.98
CA GLN A 175 -6.92 -27.42 -0.19
C GLN A 175 -7.49 -28.81 0.13
N GLY A 176 -7.28 -29.31 1.34
CA GLY A 176 -7.93 -30.54 1.83
C GLY A 176 -9.45 -30.41 1.86
N LYS A 177 -9.97 -29.33 2.46
CA LYS A 177 -11.41 -29.05 2.53
C LYS A 177 -12.04 -28.85 1.16
N GLU A 178 -11.35 -28.19 0.23
CA GLU A 178 -11.81 -28.03 -1.17
C GLU A 178 -11.94 -29.39 -1.88
N LYS A 179 -10.99 -30.30 -1.67
CA LYS A 179 -11.03 -31.67 -2.23
C LYS A 179 -12.11 -32.55 -1.61
N GLU A 180 -12.48 -32.30 -0.35
CA GLU A 180 -13.61 -32.96 0.30
C GLU A 180 -14.95 -32.40 -0.18
N GLN A 181 -15.05 -31.07 -0.34
CA GLN A 181 -16.26 -30.40 -0.83
C GLN A 181 -16.57 -30.75 -2.30
N SER A 182 -15.55 -30.93 -3.15
CA SER A 182 -15.71 -31.31 -4.56
C SER A 182 -16.06 -32.79 -4.80
N LYS A 183 -16.07 -33.62 -3.74
CA LYS A 183 -16.48 -35.03 -3.79
C LYS A 183 -17.92 -35.27 -3.30
N LEU A 184 -18.57 -34.25 -2.76
CA LEU A 184 -20.00 -34.21 -2.42
C LEU A 184 -20.80 -33.66 -3.59
#